data_AF-A0A7C7WG78-F1
#
_entry.id   AF-A0A7C7WG78-F1
#
_cell.length_a   1.000
_cell.length_b   1.000
_cell.length_c   1.000
_cell.angle_alpha   90.00
_cell.angle_beta   90.00
_cell.angle_gamma   90.00
#
_symmetry.space_group_name_H-M   'P 1'
#
loop_
_entity.id
_entity.type
_entity.pdbx_description
1 polymer ?
#
loop_
_entity_poly.entity_id
_entity_poly.type
_entity_poly.pdbx_seq_one_letter_code
_entity_poly.pdbx_strand_id
1 'polypeptide(L)'
;MLQGMERCNRRTQASARLSAKWAPIWTLMALFCALSVPTEAQDPGRAERHRVPADFMSFQGAPWLERDERVEEEQPDAVLDAMALESGDVVADIGCGSGYYARRMAVRVGGGGRVYCVDIQPEMLEIMGDHAEREGITGIVPVLSEVDDPKLPEGEIDWIILADVYHEMSDFEAMLAGMRRSLAPGGQVALLEYRVEDGTGDHLKADHAMSVRQVLAEWIPGGFALVDLLEFLPGQHLFILKAAGDATVPGDPILNVDLLEASERGLVEADAVGDSDSGVTVRIRNLTDDRLLVTMPAGMSFEAADSGEDTSDMVSRRDAAIRLFDGEAREWAVRAVGRQRTRRPPGSGDQLAMAAPSSLPTLDALMHQMQAGTYTVADSPTLYVPRLHGLEQAAVWIAEDDGSYDDIAAAVDEPRMPAQYAVAFALVYCDLAGIDVTSTQMWRDREQIFGALRDPGLTAWYQIKTTRNR
;
A
#
# COMPACT_ATOMS: atom_id res chain seq x y z
N MET A 1 -55.26 -26.96 22.88
CA MET A 1 -55.14 -28.42 22.77
C MET A 1 -56.33 -28.91 21.95
N LEU A 2 -56.05 -29.25 20.67
CA LEU A 2 -56.77 -30.19 19.77
C LEU A 2 -58.25 -29.87 19.47
N GLN A 3 -58.80 -29.93 18.26
CA GLN A 3 -58.46 -30.39 16.90
C GLN A 3 -59.64 -29.84 16.07
N GLY A 4 -59.51 -29.34 14.84
CA GLY A 4 -58.86 -29.95 13.70
C GLY A 4 -59.93 -30.29 12.64
N MET A 5 -59.55 -30.15 11.37
CA MET A 5 -60.22 -30.60 10.12
C MET A 5 -61.17 -29.58 9.48
N GLU A 6 -60.71 -28.85 8.44
CA GLU A 6 -60.62 -29.27 7.01
C GLU A 6 -62.01 -29.31 6.33
N ARG A 7 -62.22 -28.87 5.09
CA ARG A 7 -61.50 -28.07 4.10
C ARG A 7 -62.55 -27.70 3.04
N CYS A 8 -62.36 -26.55 2.41
CA CYS A 8 -62.76 -26.19 1.05
C CYS A 8 -64.24 -26.27 0.64
N ASN A 9 -64.88 -25.10 0.51
CA ASN A 9 -66.26 -24.95 0.03
C ASN A 9 -66.30 -23.81 -1.00
N ARG A 10 -66.79 -24.10 -2.22
CA ARG A 10 -67.59 -23.23 -3.12
C ARG A 10 -66.89 -21.95 -3.65
N ARG A 11 -67.31 -21.29 -4.72
CA ARG A 11 -68.29 -21.46 -5.80
C ARG A 11 -67.98 -20.36 -6.83
N THR A 12 -68.04 -20.72 -8.10
CA THR A 12 -68.71 -20.02 -9.21
C THR A 12 -68.90 -18.48 -9.18
N GLN A 13 -68.44 -17.87 -10.29
CA GLN A 13 -69.11 -16.83 -11.10
C GLN A 13 -69.54 -15.52 -10.42
N ALA A 14 -69.00 -14.39 -10.90
CA ALA A 14 -69.68 -13.58 -11.94
C ALA A 14 -69.18 -12.12 -11.98
N SER A 15 -68.92 -11.67 -13.21
CA SER A 15 -69.20 -10.34 -13.78
C SER A 15 -68.66 -9.03 -13.15
N ALA A 16 -67.88 -8.37 -14.00
CA ALA A 16 -68.01 -6.97 -14.44
C ALA A 16 -67.49 -5.83 -13.54
N ARG A 17 -66.53 -5.05 -14.04
CA ARG A 17 -66.74 -3.74 -14.73
C ARG A 17 -65.40 -3.01 -14.99
N LEU A 18 -65.35 -2.40 -16.18
CA LEU A 18 -64.50 -1.31 -16.70
C LEU A 18 -63.51 -0.60 -15.75
N SER A 19 -62.27 -0.39 -16.21
CA SER A 19 -61.82 0.93 -16.71
C SER A 19 -60.36 0.94 -17.26
N ALA A 20 -60.21 1.68 -18.36
CA ALA A 20 -59.06 2.46 -18.85
C ALA A 20 -57.62 1.89 -18.98
N LYS A 21 -57.22 1.75 -20.26
CA LYS A 21 -56.02 2.31 -20.93
C LYS A 21 -54.62 2.04 -20.35
N TRP A 22 -53.84 1.16 -20.98
CA TRP A 22 -52.36 1.24 -21.02
C TRP A 22 -51.83 0.91 -22.42
N ALA A 23 -50.92 1.75 -22.91
CA ALA A 23 -50.16 1.63 -24.16
C ALA A 23 -48.94 0.70 -23.96
N PRO A 24 -48.29 0.19 -25.04
CA PRO A 24 -47.26 -0.83 -24.93
C PRO A 24 -45.90 -0.18 -24.60
N ILE A 25 -45.28 -0.59 -23.49
CA ILE A 25 -43.89 -0.23 -23.16
C ILE A 25 -42.99 -1.39 -23.60
N TRP A 26 -42.08 -1.04 -24.50
CA TRP A 26 -40.95 -1.81 -24.94
C TRP A 26 -40.12 -2.29 -23.74
N THR A 27 -39.96 -3.61 -23.59
CA THR A 27 -39.05 -4.17 -22.60
C THR A 27 -37.62 -4.06 -23.12
N LEU A 28 -36.91 -3.03 -22.65
CA LEU A 28 -35.46 -2.97 -22.65
C LEU A 28 -34.91 -4.15 -21.84
N MET A 29 -34.18 -5.05 -22.49
CA MET A 29 -33.20 -5.89 -21.81
C MET A 29 -32.05 -4.99 -21.38
N ALA A 30 -32.09 -4.53 -20.13
CA ALA A 30 -30.89 -4.00 -19.48
C ALA A 30 -30.07 -5.19 -19.00
N LEU A 31 -28.95 -5.44 -19.69
CA LEU A 31 -27.90 -6.34 -19.26
C LEU A 31 -27.22 -5.69 -18.06
N PHE A 32 -27.60 -6.11 -16.85
CA PHE A 32 -26.92 -5.71 -15.62
C PHE A 32 -25.63 -6.55 -15.50
N CYS A 33 -24.56 -6.15 -16.20
CA CYS A 33 -23.21 -6.54 -15.82
C CYS A 33 -22.78 -5.66 -14.65
N ALA A 34 -23.28 -5.98 -13.45
CA ALA A 34 -22.65 -5.51 -12.24
C ALA A 34 -21.36 -6.32 -12.09
N LEU A 35 -20.22 -5.74 -12.48
CA LEU A 35 -18.92 -6.15 -11.98
C LEU A 35 -18.97 -5.89 -10.47
N SER A 36 -19.31 -6.92 -9.71
CA SER A 36 -19.14 -6.91 -8.25
C SER A 36 -17.67 -6.66 -7.97
N VAL A 37 -17.36 -5.48 -7.40
CA VAL A 37 -16.09 -5.24 -6.73
C VAL A 37 -15.86 -6.41 -5.77
N PRO A 38 -14.70 -7.08 -5.79
CA PRO A 38 -14.48 -8.25 -4.94
C PRO A 38 -14.75 -7.86 -3.48
N THR A 39 -15.67 -8.59 -2.85
CA THR A 39 -16.13 -8.36 -1.47
C THR A 39 -14.99 -8.39 -0.45
N GLU A 40 -13.87 -9.03 -0.81
CA GLU A 40 -12.67 -9.19 0.00
C GLU A 40 -11.85 -7.90 0.14
N ALA A 41 -11.94 -6.97 -0.82
CA ALA A 41 -11.26 -5.67 -0.74
C ALA A 41 -11.87 -4.75 0.34
N GLN A 42 -13.03 -5.09 0.91
CA GLN A 42 -13.79 -4.26 1.86
C GLN A 42 -13.68 -4.71 3.32
N ASP A 43 -12.88 -5.73 3.65
CA ASP A 43 -12.77 -6.24 5.02
C ASP A 43 -11.99 -5.25 5.93
N PRO A 44 -12.59 -4.74 7.02
CA PRO A 44 -11.90 -3.92 8.02
C PRO A 44 -10.71 -4.60 8.71
N GLY A 45 -10.66 -5.93 8.70
CA GLY A 45 -9.60 -6.71 9.36
C GLY A 45 -8.37 -7.02 8.50
N ARG A 46 -8.25 -6.46 7.28
CA ARG A 46 -7.09 -6.71 6.42
C ARG A 46 -5.81 -6.14 7.03
N ALA A 47 -4.78 -6.97 7.14
CA ALA A 47 -3.45 -6.58 7.64
C ALA A 47 -2.89 -5.33 6.94
N GLU A 48 -3.13 -5.19 5.63
CA GLU A 48 -2.66 -4.06 4.84
C GLU A 48 -3.24 -2.70 5.29
N ARG A 49 -4.42 -2.69 5.93
CA ARG A 49 -5.05 -1.49 6.48
C ARG A 49 -4.47 -1.10 7.85
N HIS A 50 -3.65 -1.97 8.46
CA HIS A 50 -3.03 -1.76 9.75
C HIS A 50 -1.62 -1.17 9.60
N ARG A 51 -1.52 -0.01 8.92
CA ARG A 51 -0.29 0.79 8.93
C ARG A 51 -0.16 1.61 10.21
N VAL A 52 1.06 2.03 10.53
CA VAL A 52 1.33 3.06 11.54
C VAL A 52 1.34 4.40 10.80
N PRO A 53 0.38 5.31 11.04
CA PRO A 53 0.46 6.65 10.46
C PRO A 53 1.75 7.34 10.91
N ALA A 54 2.45 7.96 9.98
CA ALA A 54 3.63 8.75 10.30
C ALA A 54 3.24 10.03 11.06
N ASP A 55 4.17 10.52 11.87
CA ASP A 55 4.08 11.90 12.38
C ASP A 55 4.33 12.88 11.23
N PHE A 56 3.44 13.86 11.08
CA PHE A 56 3.63 14.91 10.08
C PHE A 56 4.82 15.82 10.38
N MET A 57 5.43 16.36 9.33
CA MET A 57 6.56 17.30 9.46
C MET A 57 6.13 18.59 10.17
N SER A 58 6.91 19.08 11.13
CA SER A 58 6.72 20.43 11.70
C SER A 58 6.98 21.52 10.64
N PHE A 59 6.24 22.63 10.67
CA PHE A 59 6.47 23.82 9.83
C PHE A 59 7.93 24.33 9.81
N GLN A 60 8.71 24.04 10.85
CA GLN A 60 10.14 24.35 10.89
C GLN A 60 10.95 23.64 9.78
N GLY A 61 10.44 22.52 9.27
CA GLY A 61 11.00 21.75 8.16
C GLY A 61 10.61 22.27 6.77
N ALA A 62 9.75 23.29 6.66
CA ALA A 62 9.30 23.84 5.38
C ALA A 62 10.42 24.12 4.34
N PRO A 63 11.63 24.59 4.72
CA PRO A 63 12.72 24.76 3.75
C PRO A 63 13.12 23.47 3.00
N TRP A 64 12.92 22.29 3.60
CA TRP A 64 13.19 21.00 2.95
C TRP A 64 12.21 20.70 1.80
N LEU A 65 10.98 21.21 1.87
CA LEU A 65 9.97 21.07 0.81
C LEU A 65 10.32 21.89 -0.44
N GLU A 66 11.20 22.89 -0.29
CA GLU A 66 11.67 23.80 -1.33
C GLU A 66 13.09 23.46 -1.84
N ARG A 67 13.66 22.32 -1.42
CA ARG A 67 15.01 21.90 -1.82
C ARG A 67 15.11 21.70 -3.34
N ASP A 68 16.27 22.00 -3.92
CA ASP A 68 16.47 21.95 -5.38
C ASP A 68 16.40 20.51 -5.92
N GLU A 69 16.90 19.54 -5.15
CA GLU A 69 16.95 18.12 -5.50
C GLU A 69 15.54 17.54 -5.75
N ARG A 70 14.50 18.14 -5.16
CA ARG A 70 13.09 17.74 -5.31
C ARG A 70 12.64 17.70 -6.77
N VAL A 71 13.18 18.56 -7.63
CA VAL A 71 12.84 18.59 -9.05
C VAL A 71 13.26 17.31 -9.76
N GLU A 72 14.45 16.78 -9.42
CA GLU A 72 14.96 15.53 -10.00
C GLU A 72 14.34 14.30 -9.33
N GLU A 73 14.12 14.35 -8.02
CA GLU A 73 13.60 13.25 -7.19
C GLU A 73 12.10 12.99 -7.38
N GLU A 74 11.28 14.05 -7.42
CA GLU A 74 9.81 13.97 -7.37
C GLU A 74 9.15 14.46 -8.68
N GLN A 75 9.92 15.03 -9.62
CA GLN A 75 9.48 15.47 -10.96
C GLN A 75 8.11 16.19 -10.97
N PRO A 76 7.94 17.25 -10.16
CA PRO A 76 6.62 17.87 -9.91
C PRO A 76 5.94 18.41 -11.17
N ASP A 77 6.70 18.88 -12.16
CA ASP A 77 6.09 19.34 -13.42
C ASP A 77 5.52 18.17 -14.25
N ALA A 78 6.19 17.01 -14.27
CA ALA A 78 5.66 15.83 -14.97
C ALA A 78 4.40 15.27 -14.29
N VAL A 79 4.32 15.39 -12.95
CA VAL A 79 3.11 15.07 -12.18
C VAL A 79 1.95 15.98 -12.60
N LEU A 80 2.18 17.30 -12.63
CA LEU A 80 1.15 18.26 -13.02
C LEU A 80 0.75 18.13 -14.50
N ASP A 81 1.68 17.73 -15.37
CA ASP A 81 1.40 17.42 -16.77
C ASP A 81 0.52 16.16 -16.89
N ALA A 82 0.73 15.15 -16.03
CA ALA A 82 -0.10 13.95 -15.98
C ALA A 82 -1.52 14.21 -15.44
N MET A 83 -1.68 15.20 -14.56
CA MET A 83 -3.00 15.68 -14.11
C MET A 83 -3.75 16.43 -15.22
N ALA A 84 -3.07 16.88 -16.28
CA ALA A 84 -3.67 17.55 -17.43
C ALA A 84 -4.60 18.73 -17.05
N LEU A 85 -4.20 19.54 -16.05
CA LEU A 85 -4.97 20.68 -15.56
C LEU A 85 -5.36 21.64 -16.69
N GLU A 86 -6.62 22.05 -16.70
CA GLU A 86 -7.17 23.02 -17.65
C GLU A 86 -7.27 24.42 -17.01
N SER A 87 -7.30 25.45 -17.87
CA SER A 87 -7.52 26.81 -17.38
C SER A 87 -8.96 26.97 -16.89
N GLY A 88 -9.12 27.41 -15.64
CA GLY A 88 -10.42 27.51 -14.99
C GLY A 88 -10.68 26.44 -13.94
N ASP A 89 -9.86 25.38 -13.87
CA ASP A 89 -10.05 24.31 -12.91
C ASP A 89 -9.99 24.81 -11.45
N VAL A 90 -10.82 24.18 -10.62
CA VAL A 90 -10.82 24.33 -9.18
C VAL A 90 -10.12 23.12 -8.58
N VAL A 91 -8.95 23.32 -7.99
CA VAL A 91 -8.09 22.23 -7.52
C VAL A 91 -7.78 22.37 -6.03
N ALA A 92 -7.45 21.27 -5.37
CA ALA A 92 -7.04 21.26 -3.97
C ALA A 92 -5.71 20.51 -3.78
N ASP A 93 -4.83 21.08 -2.97
CA ASP A 93 -3.58 20.50 -2.50
C ASP A 93 -3.78 20.14 -1.02
N ILE A 94 -3.99 18.85 -0.71
CA ILE A 94 -4.16 18.38 0.67
C ILE A 94 -2.79 18.12 1.27
N GLY A 95 -2.52 18.67 2.45
CA GLY A 95 -1.18 18.62 3.04
C GLY A 95 -0.20 19.54 2.32
N CYS A 96 -0.66 20.74 1.95
CA CYS A 96 0.04 21.56 0.97
C CYS A 96 1.40 22.11 1.46
N GLY A 97 1.68 22.08 2.76
CA GLY A 97 2.94 22.52 3.35
C GLY A 97 3.29 23.96 2.97
N SER A 98 4.48 24.17 2.38
CA SER A 98 4.91 25.47 1.86
C SER A 98 4.15 25.95 0.60
N GLY A 99 3.16 25.17 0.13
CA GLY A 99 2.40 25.42 -1.10
C GLY A 99 3.20 25.15 -2.36
N TYR A 100 4.14 24.20 -2.32
CA TYR A 100 5.02 23.89 -3.46
C TYR A 100 4.24 23.46 -4.72
N TYR A 101 3.27 22.55 -4.58
CA TYR A 101 2.37 22.17 -5.67
C TYR A 101 1.29 23.23 -5.89
N ALA A 102 0.67 23.74 -4.82
CA ALA A 102 -0.37 24.76 -4.91
C ALA A 102 0.01 25.97 -5.77
N ARG A 103 1.23 26.51 -5.60
CA ARG A 103 1.74 27.65 -6.39
C ARG A 103 1.92 27.31 -7.87
N ARG A 104 2.41 26.11 -8.19
CA ARG A 104 2.56 25.64 -9.58
C ARG A 104 1.21 25.38 -10.25
N MET A 105 0.25 24.83 -9.51
CA MET A 105 -1.12 24.64 -9.99
C MET A 105 -1.80 25.98 -10.26
N ALA A 106 -1.62 26.97 -9.40
CA ALA A 106 -2.23 28.30 -9.55
C ALA A 106 -1.82 28.98 -10.87
N VAL A 107 -0.56 28.79 -11.29
CA VAL A 107 -0.08 29.27 -12.60
C VAL A 107 -0.77 28.53 -13.77
N ARG A 108 -0.95 27.20 -13.67
CA ARG A 108 -1.55 26.37 -14.72
C ARG A 108 -3.06 26.64 -14.89
N VAL A 109 -3.82 26.71 -13.80
CA VAL A 109 -5.28 26.96 -13.86
C VAL A 109 -5.60 28.42 -14.22
N GLY A 110 -4.68 29.35 -13.93
CA GLY A 110 -4.77 30.76 -14.29
C GLY A 110 -5.90 31.52 -13.57
N GLY A 111 -6.14 32.77 -13.99
CA GLY A 111 -7.03 33.69 -13.26
C GLY A 111 -8.53 33.35 -13.25
N GLY A 112 -8.95 32.34 -14.03
CA GLY A 112 -10.30 31.80 -13.99
C GLY A 112 -10.47 30.63 -13.01
N GLY A 113 -9.36 30.00 -12.60
CA GLY A 113 -9.35 28.86 -11.70
C GLY A 113 -9.04 29.24 -10.26
N ARG A 114 -8.93 28.22 -9.41
CA ARG A 114 -8.66 28.39 -7.98
C ARG A 114 -7.90 27.19 -7.43
N VAL A 115 -6.98 27.44 -6.51
CA VAL A 115 -6.28 26.39 -5.76
C VAL A 115 -6.62 26.51 -4.28
N TYR A 116 -7.21 25.49 -3.69
CA TYR A 116 -7.35 25.35 -2.24
C TYR A 116 -6.07 24.72 -1.68
N CYS A 117 -5.30 25.47 -0.91
CA CYS A 117 -4.12 24.95 -0.21
C CYS A 117 -4.56 24.56 1.20
N VAL A 118 -4.64 23.25 1.45
CA VAL A 118 -5.20 22.69 2.67
C VAL A 118 -4.07 22.14 3.55
N ASP A 119 -3.97 22.62 4.78
CA ASP A 119 -2.98 22.13 5.75
C ASP A 119 -3.56 22.17 7.17
N ILE A 120 -3.11 21.28 8.04
CA ILE A 120 -3.52 21.23 9.46
C ILE A 120 -2.73 22.25 10.30
N GLN A 121 -1.57 22.69 9.82
CA GLN A 121 -0.72 23.66 10.49
C GLN A 121 -1.00 25.08 9.98
N PRO A 122 -1.49 25.99 10.83
CA PRO A 122 -1.69 27.38 10.41
C PRO A 122 -0.38 28.04 9.96
N GLU A 123 0.76 27.65 10.54
CA GLU A 123 2.08 28.17 10.17
C GLU A 123 2.49 27.79 8.74
N MET A 124 2.11 26.61 8.25
CA MET A 124 2.36 26.23 6.85
C MET A 124 1.57 27.10 5.87
N LEU A 125 0.31 27.43 6.22
CA LEU A 125 -0.52 28.33 5.42
C LEU A 125 0.05 29.76 5.40
N GLU A 126 0.62 30.25 6.51
CA GLU A 126 1.33 31.54 6.55
C GLU A 126 2.58 31.51 5.65
N ILE A 127 3.41 30.46 5.76
CA ILE A 127 4.60 30.26 4.93
C ILE A 127 4.26 30.23 3.45
N MET A 128 3.24 29.46 3.06
CA MET A 128 2.72 29.41 1.69
C MET A 128 2.26 30.79 1.21
N GLY A 129 1.55 31.54 2.06
CA GLY A 129 1.09 32.90 1.75
C GLY A 129 2.25 33.83 1.41
N ASP A 130 3.30 33.83 2.23
CA ASP A 130 4.49 34.64 1.98
C ASP A 130 5.20 34.21 0.68
N HIS A 131 5.26 32.91 0.40
CA HIS A 131 5.82 32.37 -0.82
C HIS A 131 5.05 32.82 -2.07
N ALA A 132 3.72 32.72 -2.03
CA ALA A 132 2.86 33.18 -3.11
C ALA A 132 2.99 34.70 -3.33
N GLU A 133 3.06 35.51 -2.26
CA GLU A 133 3.27 36.95 -2.36
C GLU A 133 4.63 37.30 -3.00
N ARG A 134 5.71 36.65 -2.55
CA ARG A 134 7.06 36.86 -3.09
C ARG A 134 7.16 36.53 -4.58
N GLU A 135 6.40 35.54 -5.04
CA GLU A 135 6.37 35.10 -6.44
C GLU A 135 5.30 35.82 -7.28
N GLY A 136 4.47 36.65 -6.66
CA GLY A 136 3.36 37.34 -7.33
C GLY A 136 2.26 36.40 -7.81
N ILE A 137 2.11 35.24 -7.18
CA ILE A 137 1.10 34.23 -7.51
C ILE A 137 -0.19 34.55 -6.77
N THR A 138 -1.32 34.44 -7.47
CA THR A 138 -2.67 34.69 -6.93
C THR A 138 -3.59 33.50 -7.23
N GLY A 139 -4.81 33.50 -6.71
CA GLY A 139 -5.77 32.42 -6.94
C GLY A 139 -5.63 31.23 -5.98
N ILE A 140 -4.75 31.33 -4.97
CA ILE A 140 -4.62 30.36 -3.89
C ILE A 140 -5.50 30.78 -2.70
N VAL A 141 -6.27 29.83 -2.18
CA VAL A 141 -7.12 29.99 -0.99
C VAL A 141 -6.58 29.09 0.11
N PRO A 142 -6.05 29.64 1.21
CA PRO A 142 -5.64 28.83 2.36
C PRO A 142 -6.87 28.24 3.06
N VAL A 143 -6.78 26.97 3.45
CA VAL A 143 -7.81 26.24 4.20
C VAL A 143 -7.14 25.51 5.36
N LEU A 144 -7.55 25.83 6.58
CA LEU A 144 -7.14 25.09 7.76
C LEU A 144 -8.03 23.85 7.89
N SER A 145 -7.45 22.67 7.72
CA SER A 145 -8.16 21.39 7.86
C SER A 145 -8.17 20.90 9.30
N GLU A 146 -8.90 19.81 9.51
CA GLU A 146 -8.85 18.98 10.71
C GLU A 146 -8.28 17.60 10.35
N VAL A 147 -8.02 16.77 11.35
CA VAL A 147 -7.52 15.39 11.16
C VAL A 147 -8.48 14.54 10.31
N ASP A 148 -9.79 14.81 10.41
CA ASP A 148 -10.88 14.02 9.86
C ASP A 148 -11.70 14.74 8.75
N ASP A 149 -11.33 15.98 8.41
CA ASP A 149 -12.11 16.80 7.47
C ASP A 149 -11.20 17.80 6.71
N PRO A 150 -11.14 17.73 5.37
CA PRO A 150 -10.33 18.66 4.57
C PRO A 150 -10.90 20.09 4.55
N LYS A 151 -12.14 20.31 5.03
CA LYS A 151 -12.83 21.61 5.02
C LYS A 151 -12.96 22.25 3.63
N LEU A 152 -12.98 21.41 2.60
CA LEU A 152 -13.19 21.81 1.20
C LEU A 152 -14.68 22.01 0.88
N PRO A 153 -15.03 22.87 -0.10
CA PRO A 153 -16.40 22.97 -0.60
C PRO A 153 -16.88 21.63 -1.18
N GLU A 154 -18.19 21.37 -1.10
CA GLU A 154 -18.80 20.14 -1.61
C GLU A 154 -19.10 20.24 -3.11
N GLY A 155 -18.72 19.22 -3.89
CA GLY A 155 -19.06 19.10 -5.30
C GLY A 155 -18.44 20.13 -6.25
N GLU A 156 -17.35 20.78 -5.85
CA GLU A 156 -16.72 21.89 -6.58
C GLU A 156 -15.30 21.58 -7.09
N ILE A 157 -14.65 20.51 -6.64
CA ILE A 157 -13.22 20.27 -6.91
C ILE A 157 -13.01 19.37 -8.12
N ASP A 158 -12.32 19.87 -9.13
CA ASP A 158 -11.96 19.15 -10.36
C ASP A 158 -10.74 18.24 -10.16
N TRP A 159 -9.76 18.69 -9.37
CA TRP A 159 -8.59 17.88 -9.00
C TRP A 159 -8.23 18.01 -7.53
N ILE A 160 -7.95 16.88 -6.89
CA ILE A 160 -7.28 16.84 -5.58
C ILE A 160 -5.88 16.25 -5.79
N ILE A 161 -4.84 16.86 -5.23
CA ILE A 161 -3.51 16.28 -5.12
C ILE A 161 -3.18 16.01 -3.65
N LEU A 162 -2.57 14.86 -3.39
CA LEU A 162 -1.94 14.49 -2.12
C LEU A 162 -0.52 14.07 -2.46
N ALA A 163 0.48 14.88 -2.11
CA ALA A 163 1.87 14.57 -2.39
C ALA A 163 2.61 14.21 -1.09
N ASP A 164 2.91 12.92 -0.91
CA ASP A 164 3.65 12.38 0.25
C ASP A 164 3.04 12.78 1.61
N VAL A 165 1.72 12.66 1.74
CA VAL A 165 1.01 13.06 2.98
C VAL A 165 -0.04 12.04 3.43
N TYR A 166 -0.49 11.15 2.55
CA TYR A 166 -1.58 10.24 2.90
C TYR A 166 -1.15 9.25 3.98
N HIS A 167 0.13 8.85 3.98
CA HIS A 167 0.73 8.05 5.03
C HIS A 167 0.74 8.71 6.43
N GLU A 168 0.57 10.03 6.53
CA GLU A 168 0.46 10.78 7.80
C GLU A 168 -0.99 10.81 8.35
N MET A 169 -1.98 10.45 7.53
CA MET A 169 -3.39 10.56 7.91
C MET A 169 -3.80 9.47 8.90
N SER A 170 -4.17 9.88 10.12
CA SER A 170 -4.62 8.98 11.19
C SER A 170 -6.12 8.66 11.14
N ASP A 171 -6.97 9.57 10.64
CA ASP A 171 -8.39 9.32 10.35
C ASP A 171 -8.65 9.39 8.84
N PHE A 172 -7.98 8.49 8.11
CA PHE A 172 -8.04 8.45 6.65
C PHE A 172 -9.46 8.14 6.14
N GLU A 173 -10.28 7.37 6.87
CA GLU A 173 -11.65 7.04 6.44
C GLU A 173 -12.52 8.30 6.35
N ALA A 174 -12.49 9.15 7.39
CA ALA A 174 -13.23 10.40 7.40
C ALA A 174 -12.68 11.39 6.36
N MET A 175 -11.35 11.48 6.24
CA MET A 175 -10.69 12.31 5.23
C MET A 175 -11.05 11.91 3.80
N LEU A 176 -10.99 10.61 3.46
CA LEU A 176 -11.43 10.07 2.17
C LEU A 176 -12.90 10.40 1.91
N ALA A 177 -13.77 10.25 2.91
CA ALA A 177 -15.18 10.59 2.79
C ALA A 177 -15.40 12.09 2.55
N GLY A 178 -14.58 12.96 3.16
CA GLY A 178 -14.55 14.40 2.93
C GLY A 178 -14.14 14.74 1.50
N MET A 179 -12.98 14.24 1.06
CA MET A 179 -12.49 14.44 -0.31
C MET A 179 -13.51 13.99 -1.35
N ARG A 180 -14.14 12.82 -1.16
CA ARG A 180 -15.16 12.31 -2.08
C ARG A 180 -16.42 13.20 -2.14
N ARG A 181 -16.80 13.88 -1.06
CA ARG A 181 -17.90 14.87 -1.08
C ARG A 181 -17.51 16.14 -1.81
N SER A 182 -16.22 16.50 -1.78
CA SER A 182 -15.71 17.72 -2.40
C SER A 182 -15.50 17.62 -3.90
N LEU A 183 -15.23 16.43 -4.42
CA LEU A 183 -15.08 16.21 -5.87
C LEU A 183 -16.35 16.61 -6.64
N ALA A 184 -16.17 17.44 -7.66
CA ALA A 184 -17.17 17.70 -8.68
C ALA A 184 -17.44 16.42 -9.50
N PRO A 185 -18.58 16.31 -10.21
CA PRO A 185 -18.73 15.29 -11.24
C PRO A 185 -17.63 15.44 -12.30
N GLY A 186 -16.82 14.40 -12.49
CA GLY A 186 -15.65 14.43 -13.37
C GLY A 186 -14.35 14.70 -12.63
N GLY A 187 -14.43 15.00 -11.33
CA GLY A 187 -13.29 15.28 -10.50
C GLY A 187 -12.42 14.05 -10.26
N GLN A 188 -11.11 14.28 -10.20
CA GLN A 188 -10.11 13.22 -10.04
C GLN A 188 -9.17 13.52 -8.87
N VAL A 189 -8.44 12.49 -8.45
CA VAL A 189 -7.41 12.58 -7.41
C VAL A 189 -6.08 12.10 -7.96
N ALA A 190 -5.02 12.86 -7.73
CA ALA A 190 -3.63 12.48 -7.91
C ALA A 190 -3.00 12.23 -6.54
N LEU A 191 -2.71 10.97 -6.23
CA LEU A 191 -2.02 10.59 -5.00
C LEU A 191 -0.58 10.19 -5.34
N LEU A 192 0.39 10.82 -4.69
CA LEU A 192 1.80 10.45 -4.74
C LEU A 192 2.21 9.86 -3.41
N GLU A 193 2.81 8.68 -3.46
CA GLU A 193 3.34 7.99 -2.28
C GLU A 193 4.64 7.26 -2.61
N TYR A 194 5.60 7.29 -1.69
CA TYR A 194 6.85 6.56 -1.83
C TYR A 194 6.63 5.05 -1.86
N ARG A 195 7.36 4.38 -2.75
CA ARG A 195 7.20 2.94 -3.03
C ARG A 195 7.82 2.04 -1.96
N VAL A 196 7.17 0.92 -1.73
CA VAL A 196 7.65 -0.18 -0.87
C VAL A 196 8.25 -1.32 -1.70
N GLU A 197 7.74 -1.52 -2.91
CA GLU A 197 7.82 -2.71 -3.74
C GLU A 197 9.24 -3.04 -4.23
N ASP A 198 9.93 -2.03 -4.75
CA ASP A 198 11.22 -2.19 -5.45
C ASP A 198 12.41 -1.71 -4.61
N GLY A 199 12.15 -1.27 -3.37
CA GLY A 199 13.14 -0.78 -2.41
C GLY A 199 13.67 0.62 -2.69
N THR A 200 13.14 1.36 -3.67
CA THR A 200 13.54 2.77 -3.87
C THR A 200 13.23 3.63 -2.64
N GLY A 201 12.15 3.32 -1.91
CA GLY A 201 11.78 3.96 -0.65
C GLY A 201 12.50 3.43 0.60
N ASP A 202 13.46 2.49 0.50
CA ASP A 202 14.15 1.92 1.68
C ASP A 202 15.10 2.90 2.40
N HIS A 203 15.31 4.09 1.82
CA HIS A 203 16.10 5.16 2.43
C HIS A 203 15.27 6.05 3.38
N LEU A 204 13.94 5.93 3.34
CA LEU A 204 13.01 6.67 4.18
C LEU A 204 12.70 5.91 5.47
N LYS A 205 12.11 6.63 6.42
CA LYS A 205 11.43 5.97 7.55
C LYS A 205 10.32 5.08 7.00
N ALA A 206 10.14 3.93 7.62
CA ALA A 206 9.30 2.88 7.06
C ALA A 206 7.81 3.27 6.94
N ASP A 207 7.33 4.14 7.83
CA ASP A 207 5.98 4.72 7.87
C ASP A 207 5.77 5.87 6.87
N HIS A 208 6.79 6.32 6.16
CA HIS A 208 6.71 7.35 5.10
C HIS A 208 6.65 6.74 3.69
N ALA A 209 6.27 5.47 3.59
CA ALA A 209 6.09 4.77 2.33
C ALA A 209 4.87 3.84 2.44
N MET A 210 4.16 3.68 1.33
CA MET A 210 3.00 2.80 1.25
C MET A 210 3.05 1.96 -0.02
N SER A 211 2.75 0.67 0.11
CA SER A 211 2.59 -0.17 -1.07
C SER A 211 1.29 0.17 -1.81
N VAL A 212 1.25 -0.09 -3.11
CA VAL A 212 0.03 -0.09 -3.93
C VAL A 212 -1.08 -0.88 -3.26
N ARG A 213 -0.73 -2.01 -2.64
CA ARG A 213 -1.68 -2.88 -1.96
C ARG A 213 -2.29 -2.21 -0.73
N GLN A 214 -1.48 -1.53 0.10
CA GLN A 214 -1.96 -0.76 1.24
C GLN A 214 -2.84 0.42 0.82
N VAL A 215 -2.40 1.20 -0.16
CA VAL A 215 -3.17 2.34 -0.69
C VAL A 215 -4.53 1.86 -1.18
N LEU A 216 -4.58 0.85 -2.05
CA LEU A 216 -5.85 0.38 -2.61
C LEU A 216 -6.76 -0.32 -1.59
N ALA A 217 -6.18 -0.95 -0.55
CA ALA A 217 -6.95 -1.52 0.55
C ALA A 217 -7.69 -0.46 1.39
N GLU A 218 -7.21 0.80 1.40
CA GLU A 218 -7.89 1.91 2.08
C GLU A 218 -8.80 2.71 1.12
N TRP A 219 -8.32 3.02 -0.09
CA TRP A 219 -9.02 3.91 -1.03
C TRP A 219 -10.25 3.27 -1.69
N ILE A 220 -10.19 1.98 -2.04
CA ILE A 220 -11.32 1.31 -2.69
C ILE A 220 -12.53 1.24 -1.74
N PRO A 221 -12.40 0.80 -0.46
CA PRO A 221 -13.48 0.89 0.51
C PRO A 221 -13.93 2.33 0.82
N GLY A 222 -13.01 3.30 0.72
CA GLY A 222 -13.33 4.74 0.82
C GLY A 222 -14.23 5.28 -0.29
N GLY A 223 -14.57 4.46 -1.29
CA GLY A 223 -15.47 4.80 -2.37
C GLY A 223 -14.76 5.46 -3.56
N PHE A 224 -13.49 5.11 -3.79
CA PHE A 224 -12.73 5.51 -4.97
C PHE A 224 -12.50 4.33 -5.92
N ALA A 225 -12.19 4.64 -7.17
CA ALA A 225 -11.79 3.69 -8.19
C ALA A 225 -10.50 4.16 -8.87
N LEU A 226 -9.58 3.23 -9.12
CA LEU A 226 -8.31 3.51 -9.79
C LEU A 226 -8.54 3.68 -11.30
N VAL A 227 -8.10 4.83 -11.83
CA VAL A 227 -8.13 5.18 -13.26
C VAL A 227 -6.80 4.86 -13.92
N ASP A 228 -5.70 5.22 -13.27
CA ASP A 228 -4.35 4.88 -13.71
C ASP A 228 -3.36 4.73 -12.55
N LEU A 229 -2.27 4.01 -12.80
CA LEU A 229 -1.09 3.94 -11.94
C LEU A 229 0.13 4.24 -12.80
N LEU A 230 0.74 5.41 -12.58
CA LEU A 230 1.83 5.95 -13.36
C LEU A 230 3.17 5.73 -12.63
N GLU A 231 4.08 5.02 -13.30
CA GLU A 231 5.34 4.53 -12.72
C GLU A 231 6.58 5.28 -13.25
N PHE A 232 6.42 6.49 -13.77
CA PHE A 232 7.54 7.25 -14.35
C PHE A 232 8.42 7.94 -13.29
N LEU A 233 7.91 8.10 -12.07
CA LEU A 233 8.64 8.75 -10.99
C LEU A 233 9.77 7.85 -10.45
N PRO A 234 10.91 8.43 -10.02
CA PRO A 234 12.06 7.67 -9.56
C PRO A 234 11.80 6.79 -8.32
N GLY A 235 10.96 7.26 -7.38
CA GLY A 235 10.76 6.58 -6.10
C GLY A 235 9.33 6.60 -5.56
N GLN A 236 8.37 7.09 -6.34
CA GLN A 236 6.97 7.25 -5.94
C GLN A 236 6.01 6.59 -6.92
N HIS A 237 4.89 6.09 -6.43
CA HIS A 237 3.72 5.79 -7.26
C HIS A 237 2.93 7.08 -7.49
N LEU A 238 2.40 7.27 -8.70
CA LEU A 238 1.36 8.27 -8.96
C LEU A 238 0.05 7.56 -9.31
N PHE A 239 -0.88 7.54 -8.35
CA PHE A 239 -2.21 6.99 -8.54
C PHE A 239 -3.13 8.09 -9.06
N ILE A 240 -3.87 7.79 -10.13
CA ILE A 240 -4.98 8.60 -10.60
C ILE A 240 -6.27 7.89 -10.20
N LEU A 241 -7.06 8.50 -9.32
CA LEU A 241 -8.31 7.94 -8.82
C LEU A 241 -9.49 8.84 -9.17
N LYS A 242 -10.70 8.26 -9.10
CA LYS A 242 -11.98 8.98 -9.20
C LYS A 242 -12.96 8.48 -8.16
N ALA A 243 -14.04 9.22 -7.92
CA ALA A 243 -15.16 8.69 -7.15
C ALA A 243 -15.72 7.41 -7.81
N ALA A 244 -15.92 6.36 -7.03
CA ALA A 244 -16.43 5.09 -7.53
C ALA A 244 -17.85 5.28 -8.13
N GLY A 245 -18.04 4.78 -9.34
CA GLY A 245 -19.30 4.92 -10.08
C GLY A 245 -19.45 6.23 -10.84
N ASP A 246 -18.49 7.15 -10.79
CA ASP A 246 -18.50 8.33 -11.65
C ASP A 246 -18.19 7.95 -13.11
N ALA A 247 -19.22 8.05 -13.94
CA ALA A 247 -19.17 7.74 -15.37
C ALA A 247 -18.73 8.94 -16.23
N THR A 248 -18.56 10.12 -15.64
CA THR A 248 -18.13 11.33 -16.37
C THR A 248 -16.63 11.33 -16.64
N VAL A 249 -15.83 10.71 -15.77
CA VAL A 249 -14.41 10.42 -16.02
C VAL A 249 -14.32 9.19 -16.93
N PRO A 250 -13.81 9.33 -18.17
CA PRO A 250 -13.73 8.24 -19.14
C PRO A 250 -12.82 7.09 -18.67
N GLY A 251 -13.08 5.90 -19.20
CA GLY A 251 -12.28 4.70 -18.95
C GLY A 251 -12.93 3.75 -17.94
N ASP A 252 -12.84 2.46 -18.26
CA ASP A 252 -13.16 1.40 -17.31
C ASP A 252 -12.10 1.38 -16.20
N PRO A 253 -12.50 1.24 -14.93
CA PRO A 253 -11.55 1.22 -13.82
C PRO A 253 -10.61 0.02 -13.96
N ILE A 254 -9.36 0.22 -13.53
CA ILE A 254 -8.36 -0.85 -13.51
C ILE A 254 -8.82 -1.92 -12.52
N LEU A 255 -8.84 -3.18 -12.97
CA LEU A 255 -9.15 -4.30 -12.09
C LEU A 255 -7.93 -4.61 -11.22
N ASN A 256 -7.99 -4.20 -9.96
CA ASN A 256 -7.04 -4.59 -8.92
C ASN A 256 -7.39 -5.99 -8.39
N VAL A 257 -6.42 -6.91 -8.42
CA VAL A 257 -6.63 -8.32 -8.03
C VAL A 257 -5.35 -8.92 -7.46
N ASP A 258 -5.48 -9.84 -6.51
CA ASP A 258 -4.34 -10.61 -5.97
C ASP A 258 -3.82 -11.62 -7.02
N LEU A 259 -2.51 -11.89 -7.04
CA LEU A 259 -1.88 -12.81 -7.99
C LEU A 259 -2.50 -14.22 -7.98
N LEU A 260 -2.74 -14.79 -6.81
CA LEU A 260 -3.29 -16.15 -6.72
C LEU A 260 -4.76 -16.15 -7.13
N GLU A 261 -5.53 -15.15 -6.68
CA GLU A 261 -6.93 -14.98 -7.08
C GLU A 261 -7.06 -14.79 -8.60
N ALA A 262 -6.18 -13.98 -9.20
CA ALA A 262 -6.16 -13.74 -10.64
C ALA A 262 -5.88 -15.04 -11.42
N SER A 263 -4.97 -15.87 -10.91
CA SER A 263 -4.63 -17.17 -11.50
C SER A 263 -5.79 -18.16 -11.38
N GLU A 264 -6.42 -18.25 -10.19
CA GLU A 264 -7.58 -19.13 -9.94
C GLU A 264 -8.80 -18.75 -10.80
N ARG A 265 -9.00 -17.45 -11.01
CA ARG A 265 -10.07 -16.91 -11.88
C ARG A 265 -9.75 -17.02 -13.37
N GLY A 266 -8.54 -17.45 -13.74
CA GLY A 266 -8.08 -17.56 -15.12
C GLY A 266 -7.93 -16.20 -15.83
N LEU A 267 -7.68 -15.13 -15.07
CA LEU A 267 -7.42 -13.79 -15.62
C LEU A 267 -5.97 -13.66 -16.10
N VAL A 268 -5.06 -14.40 -15.47
CA VAL A 268 -3.63 -14.41 -15.81
C VAL A 268 -3.11 -15.83 -15.93
N GLU A 269 -2.06 -15.99 -16.72
CA GLU A 269 -1.14 -17.12 -16.65
C GLU A 269 0.12 -16.65 -15.93
N ALA A 270 0.56 -17.37 -14.89
CA ALA A 270 1.74 -17.02 -14.12
C ALA A 270 2.58 -18.25 -13.74
N ASP A 271 3.88 -18.20 -13.99
CA ASP A 271 4.88 -19.17 -13.53
C ASP A 271 6.01 -18.48 -12.78
N ALA A 272 6.52 -19.11 -11.72
CA ALA A 272 7.62 -18.57 -10.93
C ALA A 272 8.88 -19.43 -11.10
N VAL A 273 10.01 -18.77 -11.29
CA VAL A 273 11.33 -19.40 -11.34
C VAL A 273 12.31 -18.70 -10.39
N GLY A 274 13.30 -19.45 -9.91
CA GLY A 274 14.41 -18.86 -9.17
C GLY A 274 15.13 -17.77 -9.95
N ASP A 275 15.76 -16.84 -9.24
CA ASP A 275 16.64 -15.85 -9.83
C ASP A 275 17.96 -15.81 -9.06
N SER A 276 17.88 -15.52 -7.76
CA SER A 276 19.03 -15.42 -6.86
C SER A 276 18.64 -15.75 -5.41
N ASP A 277 19.58 -15.59 -4.48
CA ASP A 277 19.30 -15.56 -3.04
C ASP A 277 18.41 -14.39 -2.60
N SER A 278 18.26 -13.38 -3.45
CA SER A 278 17.56 -12.14 -3.15
C SER A 278 16.21 -11.97 -3.87
N GLY A 279 15.82 -12.93 -4.72
CA GLY A 279 14.62 -12.80 -5.54
C GLY A 279 14.18 -14.03 -6.32
N VAL A 280 12.95 -13.91 -6.81
CA VAL A 280 12.24 -14.85 -7.69
C VAL A 280 11.76 -14.05 -8.90
N THR A 281 11.71 -14.67 -10.08
CA THR A 281 11.06 -14.06 -11.26
C THR A 281 9.72 -14.72 -11.47
N VAL A 282 8.64 -13.92 -11.45
CA VAL A 282 7.31 -14.35 -11.86
C VAL A 282 7.10 -13.92 -13.31
N ARG A 283 6.99 -14.88 -14.23
CA ARG A 283 6.54 -14.61 -15.59
C ARG A 283 5.03 -14.59 -15.57
N ILE A 284 4.44 -13.49 -16.02
CA ILE A 284 3.00 -13.29 -15.92
C ILE A 284 2.45 -12.69 -17.21
N ARG A 285 1.27 -13.16 -17.60
CA ARG A 285 0.57 -12.69 -18.80
C ARG A 285 -0.91 -12.46 -18.51
N ASN A 286 -1.42 -11.33 -18.96
CA ASN A 286 -2.86 -11.05 -18.96
C ASN A 286 -3.55 -11.86 -20.07
N LEU A 287 -4.62 -12.59 -19.71
CA LEU A 287 -5.42 -13.42 -20.62
C LEU A 287 -6.74 -12.76 -21.02
N THR A 288 -7.01 -11.54 -20.54
CA THR A 288 -8.23 -10.78 -20.83
C THR A 288 -7.91 -9.47 -21.55
N ASP A 289 -8.96 -8.79 -22.03
CA ASP A 289 -8.86 -7.44 -22.59
C ASP A 289 -8.91 -6.34 -21.49
N ASP A 290 -9.14 -6.72 -20.23
CA ASP A 290 -9.23 -5.78 -19.11
C ASP A 290 -7.84 -5.29 -18.71
N ARG A 291 -7.75 -4.04 -18.25
CA ARG A 291 -6.54 -3.52 -17.62
C ARG A 291 -6.41 -4.11 -16.22
N LEU A 292 -5.42 -4.99 -16.02
CA LEU A 292 -5.19 -5.61 -14.72
C LEU A 292 -4.04 -4.91 -13.97
N LEU A 293 -4.27 -4.65 -12.69
CA LEU A 293 -3.23 -4.39 -11.71
C LEU A 293 -3.17 -5.60 -10.77
N VAL A 294 -2.12 -6.40 -10.92
CA VAL A 294 -1.93 -7.60 -10.12
C VAL A 294 -1.06 -7.24 -8.93
N THR A 295 -1.53 -7.52 -7.72
CA THR A 295 -0.78 -7.32 -6.48
C THR A 295 -0.39 -8.65 -5.87
N MET A 296 0.68 -8.64 -5.09
CA MET A 296 1.17 -9.79 -4.34
C MET A 296 1.57 -9.30 -2.95
N PRO A 297 1.17 -9.99 -1.87
CA PRO A 297 1.55 -9.59 -0.51
C PRO A 297 3.01 -9.94 -0.19
N ALA A 298 3.58 -9.27 0.80
CA ALA A 298 4.70 -9.80 1.56
C ALA A 298 4.32 -11.17 2.17
N GLY A 299 5.27 -12.09 2.32
CA GLY A 299 4.99 -13.42 2.88
C GLY A 299 4.47 -14.46 1.89
N MET A 300 4.33 -14.15 0.60
CA MET A 300 4.03 -15.16 -0.42
C MET A 300 5.15 -16.20 -0.49
N SER A 301 4.79 -17.48 -0.43
CA SER A 301 5.74 -18.60 -0.49
C SER A 301 5.97 -19.05 -1.93
N PHE A 302 7.22 -19.40 -2.24
CA PHE A 302 7.65 -19.98 -3.52
C PHE A 302 8.39 -21.29 -3.25
N GLU A 303 7.73 -22.42 -3.46
CA GLU A 303 8.19 -23.75 -3.06
C GLU A 303 8.85 -24.49 -4.23
N ALA A 304 10.05 -25.01 -4.04
CA ALA A 304 10.74 -25.74 -5.09
C ALA A 304 10.05 -27.08 -5.39
N ALA A 305 9.75 -27.35 -6.67
CA ALA A 305 9.00 -28.54 -7.10
C ALA A 305 9.71 -29.86 -6.76
N ASP A 306 11.05 -29.87 -6.81
CA ASP A 306 11.86 -30.98 -6.34
C ASP A 306 12.20 -30.75 -4.86
N SER A 307 11.40 -31.36 -3.98
CA SER A 307 11.74 -31.62 -2.57
C SER A 307 13.00 -32.48 -2.36
N GLY A 308 13.80 -32.71 -3.42
CA GLY A 308 15.11 -33.33 -3.40
C GLY A 308 16.17 -32.40 -2.83
N GLU A 309 16.06 -32.16 -1.52
CA GLU A 309 17.03 -31.69 -0.51
C GLU A 309 17.95 -30.48 -0.78
N ASP A 310 18.18 -30.04 -2.02
CA ASP A 310 19.23 -29.06 -2.34
C ASP A 310 18.73 -27.62 -2.55
N THR A 311 17.54 -27.39 -3.10
CA THR A 311 17.06 -26.03 -3.44
C THR A 311 16.20 -25.43 -2.32
N SER A 312 16.48 -24.17 -1.97
CA SER A 312 15.76 -23.43 -0.95
C SER A 312 14.41 -22.92 -1.48
N ASP A 313 13.36 -23.08 -0.68
CA ASP A 313 12.11 -22.34 -0.88
C ASP A 313 12.35 -20.85 -0.63
N MET A 314 11.56 -19.99 -1.24
CA MET A 314 11.68 -18.54 -1.08
C MET A 314 10.41 -17.95 -0.47
N VAL A 315 10.53 -16.80 0.19
CA VAL A 315 9.40 -16.02 0.68
C VAL A 315 9.53 -14.56 0.26
N SER A 316 8.45 -13.96 -0.25
CA SER A 316 8.45 -12.55 -0.66
C SER A 316 8.67 -11.63 0.53
N ARG A 317 9.53 -10.63 0.34
CA ARG A 317 9.91 -9.66 1.38
C ARG A 317 8.97 -8.48 1.51
N ARG A 318 8.30 -8.15 0.42
CA ARG A 318 7.49 -6.95 0.29
C ARG A 318 6.22 -7.28 -0.46
N ASP A 319 5.21 -6.48 -0.22
CA ASP A 319 4.16 -6.27 -1.18
C ASP A 319 4.79 -5.89 -2.51
N ALA A 320 4.15 -6.34 -3.58
CA ALA A 320 4.56 -6.07 -4.94
C ALA A 320 3.32 -5.77 -5.77
N ALA A 321 3.48 -4.98 -6.83
CA ALA A 321 2.45 -4.78 -7.84
C ALA A 321 3.04 -4.80 -9.25
N ILE A 322 2.24 -5.25 -10.23
CA ILE A 322 2.57 -5.18 -11.64
C ILE A 322 1.35 -4.79 -12.49
N ARG A 323 1.57 -3.87 -13.43
CA ARG A 323 0.56 -3.44 -14.41
C ARG A 323 0.61 -4.34 -15.63
N LEU A 324 -0.52 -4.97 -15.96
CA LEU A 324 -0.68 -5.81 -17.15
C LEU A 324 -1.75 -5.19 -18.06
N PHE A 325 -1.40 -4.03 -18.64
CA PHE A 325 -2.33 -3.26 -19.49
C PHE A 325 -2.23 -3.63 -20.96
N ASP A 326 -1.18 -4.36 -21.35
CA ASP A 326 -1.03 -4.99 -22.64
C ASP A 326 -1.04 -6.52 -22.47
N GLY A 327 -1.59 -7.25 -23.45
CA GLY A 327 -1.65 -8.73 -23.43
C GLY A 327 -0.28 -9.43 -23.61
N GLU A 328 0.80 -8.68 -23.43
CA GLU A 328 2.18 -9.13 -23.51
C GLU A 328 2.60 -9.83 -22.22
N ALA A 329 3.45 -10.84 -22.35
CA ALA A 329 4.05 -11.46 -21.17
C ALA A 329 5.09 -10.51 -20.55
N ARG A 330 5.12 -10.48 -19.22
CA ARG A 330 6.01 -9.64 -18.41
C ARG A 330 6.84 -10.53 -17.50
N GLU A 331 8.11 -10.16 -17.31
CA GLU A 331 8.93 -10.71 -16.23
C GLU A 331 8.87 -9.76 -15.04
N TRP A 332 8.43 -10.29 -13.90
CA TRP A 332 8.24 -9.55 -12.66
C TRP A 332 9.26 -10.01 -11.63
N ALA A 333 10.24 -9.15 -11.35
CA ALA A 333 11.22 -9.39 -10.31
C ALA A 333 10.57 -9.20 -8.93
N VAL A 334 10.48 -10.29 -8.17
CA VAL A 334 9.95 -10.32 -6.81
C VAL A 334 11.10 -10.42 -5.83
N ARG A 335 11.19 -9.44 -4.91
CA ARG A 335 12.16 -9.47 -3.82
C ARG A 335 11.79 -10.57 -2.84
N ALA A 336 12.69 -11.51 -2.64
CA ALA A 336 12.48 -12.66 -1.78
C ALA A 336 13.74 -13.00 -0.96
N VAL A 337 13.61 -13.89 0.01
CA VAL A 337 14.71 -14.48 0.80
C VAL A 337 14.51 -15.98 0.91
N GLY A 338 15.61 -16.72 1.03
CA GLY A 338 15.59 -18.17 1.14
C GLY A 338 15.15 -18.65 2.53
N ARG A 339 14.32 -19.68 2.60
CA ARG A 339 13.77 -20.20 3.87
C ARG A 339 14.72 -21.19 4.53
N GLN A 340 15.32 -22.11 3.77
CA GLN A 340 16.23 -23.12 4.32
C GLN A 340 17.69 -22.72 4.10
N ARG A 341 18.37 -22.30 5.19
CA ARG A 341 19.76 -21.82 5.17
C ARG A 341 20.77 -22.79 4.57
N THR A 342 20.57 -24.10 4.78
CA THR A 342 21.51 -25.14 4.32
C THR A 342 21.30 -25.54 2.85
N ARG A 343 20.25 -25.01 2.21
CA ARG A 343 19.93 -25.28 0.81
C ARG A 343 20.46 -24.16 -0.08
N ARG A 344 20.81 -24.48 -1.32
CA ARG A 344 21.25 -23.49 -2.31
C ARG A 344 20.06 -22.60 -2.73
N PRO A 345 20.29 -21.32 -3.04
CA PRO A 345 19.29 -20.49 -3.70
C PRO A 345 18.80 -21.07 -5.04
N PRO A 346 17.52 -20.89 -5.39
CA PRO A 346 17.00 -21.28 -6.69
C PRO A 346 17.54 -20.34 -7.79
N GLY A 347 17.94 -20.91 -8.93
CA GLY A 347 18.33 -20.16 -10.12
C GLY A 347 17.25 -20.20 -11.20
N SER A 348 17.51 -19.57 -12.35
CA SER A 348 16.55 -19.39 -13.46
C SER A 348 15.98 -20.67 -14.08
N GLY A 349 16.59 -21.83 -13.80
CA GLY A 349 16.09 -23.14 -14.22
C GLY A 349 15.22 -23.86 -13.18
N ASP A 350 15.17 -23.36 -11.94
CA ASP A 350 14.42 -23.97 -10.84
C ASP A 350 12.99 -23.41 -10.84
N GLN A 351 12.01 -24.29 -11.04
CA GLN A 351 10.58 -23.95 -11.02
C GLN A 351 10.06 -23.91 -9.57
N LEU A 352 9.26 -22.90 -9.27
CA LEU A 352 8.72 -22.64 -7.94
C LEU A 352 7.19 -22.60 -7.96
N ALA A 353 6.55 -23.33 -7.05
CA ALA A 353 5.10 -23.27 -6.84
C ALA A 353 4.77 -22.10 -5.91
N MET A 354 3.81 -21.26 -6.30
CA MET A 354 3.38 -20.11 -5.50
C MET A 354 2.30 -20.53 -4.50
N ALA A 355 2.40 -20.06 -3.25
CA ALA A 355 1.41 -20.33 -2.20
C ALA A 355 1.14 -19.09 -1.33
N ALA A 356 -0.12 -18.97 -0.87
CA ALA A 356 -0.58 -17.81 -0.10
C ALA A 356 0.13 -17.70 1.27
N PRO A 357 0.31 -16.48 1.82
CA PRO A 357 0.98 -16.29 3.12
C PRO A 357 0.33 -17.08 4.26
N SER A 358 -0.99 -17.21 4.25
CA SER A 358 -1.78 -17.94 5.26
C SER A 358 -1.42 -19.44 5.39
N SER A 359 -0.70 -20.00 4.41
CA SER A 359 -0.14 -21.36 4.52
C SER A 359 0.96 -21.46 5.60
N LEU A 360 1.56 -20.34 5.99
CA LEU A 360 2.64 -20.24 6.99
C LEU A 360 2.42 -19.04 7.94
N PRO A 361 1.44 -19.09 8.86
CA PRO A 361 0.99 -17.90 9.61
C PRO A 361 2.07 -17.18 10.43
N THR A 362 3.03 -17.93 10.96
CA THR A 362 4.15 -17.34 11.72
C THR A 362 5.13 -16.59 10.83
N LEU A 363 5.42 -17.12 9.64
CA LEU A 363 6.27 -16.47 8.67
C LEU A 363 5.56 -15.25 8.06
N ASP A 364 4.27 -15.36 7.78
CA ASP A 364 3.42 -14.26 7.33
C ASP A 364 3.45 -13.07 8.31
N ALA A 365 3.22 -13.35 9.60
CA ALA A 365 3.33 -12.33 10.65
C ALA A 365 4.72 -11.67 10.69
N LEU A 366 5.79 -12.46 10.51
CA LEU A 366 7.16 -11.97 10.44
C LEU A 366 7.37 -11.05 9.24
N MET A 367 6.97 -11.46 8.04
CA MET A 367 7.13 -10.65 6.83
C MET A 367 6.37 -9.33 6.92
N HIS A 368 5.18 -9.34 7.52
CA HIS A 368 4.43 -8.11 7.80
C HIS A 368 5.16 -7.17 8.76
N GLN A 369 5.73 -7.68 9.87
CA GLN A 369 6.53 -6.85 10.79
C GLN A 369 7.76 -6.25 10.09
N MET A 370 8.43 -7.03 9.24
CA MET A 370 9.61 -6.59 8.50
C MET A 370 9.28 -5.50 7.47
N GLN A 371 8.17 -5.62 6.75
CA GLN A 371 7.70 -4.58 5.85
C GLN A 371 7.35 -3.29 6.61
N ALA A 372 6.60 -3.42 7.72
CA ALA A 372 6.22 -2.29 8.56
C ALA A 372 7.45 -1.53 9.07
N GLY A 373 8.54 -2.23 9.36
CA GLY A 373 9.86 -1.61 9.56
C GLY A 373 9.97 -0.73 10.80
N THR A 374 9.00 -0.78 11.70
CA THR A 374 8.96 0.02 12.94
C THR A 374 9.07 -0.87 14.16
N TYR A 375 9.75 -0.37 15.18
CA TYR A 375 9.91 -1.06 16.45
C TYR A 375 9.88 -0.08 17.62
N THR A 376 9.05 -0.36 18.62
CA THR A 376 8.95 0.43 19.86
C THR A 376 9.00 -0.50 21.06
N VAL A 377 9.81 -0.15 22.07
CA VAL A 377 9.97 -0.98 23.27
C VAL A 377 9.93 -0.18 24.55
N ALA A 378 9.10 -0.65 25.49
CA ALA A 378 8.83 0.06 26.74
C ALA A 378 8.50 1.54 26.46
N ASP A 379 9.17 2.46 27.15
CA ASP A 379 8.99 3.90 26.99
C ASP A 379 10.03 4.51 26.02
N SER A 380 10.64 3.71 25.14
CA SER A 380 11.58 4.21 24.13
C SER A 380 10.85 4.92 22.99
N PRO A 381 11.49 5.89 22.32
CA PRO A 381 11.02 6.36 21.01
C PRO A 381 10.90 5.19 20.02
N THR A 382 9.99 5.34 19.05
CA THR A 382 9.88 4.44 17.90
C THR A 382 11.17 4.49 17.09
N LEU A 383 11.72 3.32 16.78
CA LEU A 383 12.87 3.13 15.93
C LEU A 383 12.44 2.60 14.57
N TYR A 384 13.12 3.07 13.53
CA TYR A 384 12.95 2.62 12.16
C TYR A 384 14.06 1.65 11.83
N VAL A 385 13.71 0.37 11.80
CA VAL A 385 14.68 -0.68 11.53
C VAL A 385 14.95 -0.70 10.03
N PRO A 386 16.23 -0.66 9.59
CA PRO A 386 16.55 -0.64 8.17
C PRO A 386 16.04 -1.86 7.42
N ARG A 387 15.43 -1.61 6.27
CA ARG A 387 14.93 -2.62 5.33
C ARG A 387 16.08 -3.12 4.44
N LEU A 388 16.86 -4.08 4.95
CA LEU A 388 18.06 -4.61 4.28
C LEU A 388 17.98 -6.12 4.07
N HIS A 389 18.43 -6.58 2.90
CA HIS A 389 18.39 -8.00 2.54
C HIS A 389 19.02 -8.92 3.60
N GLY A 390 20.21 -8.60 4.12
CA GLY A 390 20.89 -9.44 5.09
C GLY A 390 20.13 -9.58 6.41
N LEU A 391 19.59 -8.47 6.92
CA LEU A 391 18.73 -8.47 8.11
C LEU A 391 17.47 -9.33 7.90
N GLU A 392 16.87 -9.24 6.72
CA GLU A 392 15.64 -9.94 6.42
C GLU A 392 15.86 -11.44 6.24
N GLN A 393 16.97 -11.78 5.60
CA GLN A 393 17.43 -13.15 5.46
C GLN A 393 17.73 -13.79 6.82
N ALA A 394 18.37 -13.05 7.73
CA ALA A 394 18.61 -13.50 9.11
C ALA A 394 17.30 -13.78 9.86
N ALA A 395 16.31 -12.90 9.72
CA ALA A 395 15.02 -13.05 10.40
C ALA A 395 14.29 -14.32 9.98
N VAL A 396 14.21 -14.59 8.68
CA VAL A 396 13.58 -15.82 8.16
C VAL A 396 14.32 -17.07 8.64
N TRP A 397 15.65 -17.07 8.62
CA TRP A 397 16.41 -18.23 9.13
C TRP A 397 16.26 -18.44 10.63
N ILE A 398 16.20 -17.38 11.44
CA ILE A 398 15.96 -17.51 12.89
C ILE A 398 14.56 -18.07 13.17
N ALA A 399 13.57 -17.74 12.33
CA ALA A 399 12.21 -18.21 12.48
C ALA A 399 12.03 -19.68 12.06
N GLU A 400 12.79 -20.16 11.08
CA GLU A 400 12.63 -21.48 10.46
C GLU A 400 13.70 -22.50 10.89
N ASP A 401 14.85 -22.06 11.41
CA ASP A 401 15.99 -22.90 11.82
C ASP A 401 16.54 -22.46 13.21
N ASP A 402 17.07 -23.42 13.98
CA ASP A 402 17.70 -23.17 15.29
C ASP A 402 19.23 -23.00 15.16
N GLY A 403 19.66 -22.16 14.23
CA GLY A 403 21.07 -21.92 13.90
C GLY A 403 21.84 -21.13 14.97
N SER A 404 23.18 -21.26 14.98
CA SER A 404 24.05 -20.46 15.85
C SER A 404 24.29 -19.05 15.30
N TYR A 405 24.78 -18.15 16.15
CA TYR A 405 25.17 -16.80 15.71
C TYR A 405 26.21 -16.84 14.58
N ASP A 406 27.25 -17.68 14.72
CA ASP A 406 28.35 -17.75 13.74
C ASP A 406 27.86 -18.24 12.36
N ASP A 407 26.88 -19.15 12.35
CA ASP A 407 26.27 -19.69 11.13
C ASP A 407 25.51 -18.63 10.31
N ILE A 408 24.84 -17.70 10.99
CA ILE A 408 24.03 -16.66 10.34
C ILE A 408 24.87 -15.42 10.08
N ALA A 409 25.70 -14.99 11.04
CA ALA A 409 26.46 -13.76 10.97
C ALA A 409 27.38 -13.70 9.74
N ALA A 410 28.02 -14.82 9.39
CA ALA A 410 28.89 -14.89 8.22
C ALA A 410 28.15 -14.67 6.88
N ALA A 411 26.85 -14.96 6.83
CA ALA A 411 26.05 -14.87 5.62
C ALA A 411 25.31 -13.53 5.47
N VAL A 412 25.22 -12.73 6.54
CA VAL A 412 24.42 -11.49 6.56
C VAL A 412 25.25 -10.23 6.87
N ASP A 413 26.57 -10.37 6.94
CA ASP A 413 27.47 -9.22 7.14
C ASP A 413 27.52 -8.36 5.87
N GLU A 414 27.11 -7.10 5.98
CA GLU A 414 27.14 -6.16 4.86
C GLU A 414 27.62 -4.76 5.26
N PRO A 415 28.18 -3.96 4.33
CA PRO A 415 28.78 -2.66 4.66
C PRO A 415 27.83 -1.67 5.35
N ARG A 416 26.52 -1.77 5.08
CA ARG A 416 25.50 -0.89 5.63
C ARG A 416 25.08 -1.29 7.05
N MET A 417 25.28 -2.56 7.43
CA MET A 417 24.88 -3.07 8.73
C MET A 417 25.77 -4.27 9.11
N PRO A 418 26.59 -4.14 10.17
CA PRO A 418 27.36 -5.27 10.68
C PRO A 418 26.44 -6.41 11.10
N ALA A 419 26.88 -7.66 10.88
CA ALA A 419 26.09 -8.86 11.16
C ALA A 419 25.46 -8.88 12.56
N GLN A 420 26.18 -8.38 13.57
CA GLN A 420 25.70 -8.30 14.94
C GLN A 420 24.41 -7.47 15.08
N TYR A 421 24.32 -6.33 14.37
CA TYR A 421 23.12 -5.50 14.36
C TYR A 421 22.01 -6.15 13.54
N ALA A 422 22.33 -6.74 12.38
CA ALA A 422 21.37 -7.45 11.56
C ALA A 422 20.68 -8.59 12.32
N VAL A 423 21.45 -9.42 13.02
CA VAL A 423 20.93 -10.52 13.86
C VAL A 423 20.14 -9.99 15.06
N ALA A 424 20.59 -8.92 15.71
CA ALA A 424 19.88 -8.34 16.84
C ALA A 424 18.49 -7.80 16.45
N PHE A 425 18.40 -7.09 15.32
CA PHE A 425 17.11 -6.63 14.81
C PHE A 425 16.26 -7.78 14.25
N ALA A 426 16.86 -8.80 13.64
CA ALA A 426 16.15 -9.99 13.20
C ALA A 426 15.45 -10.71 14.38
N LEU A 427 16.11 -10.81 15.54
CA LEU A 427 15.50 -11.32 16.78
C LEU A 427 14.31 -10.45 17.24
N VAL A 428 14.43 -9.13 17.12
CA VAL A 428 13.34 -8.19 17.44
C VAL A 428 12.14 -8.43 16.51
N TYR A 429 12.35 -8.56 15.19
CA TYR A 429 11.26 -8.86 14.27
C TYR A 429 10.57 -10.19 14.56
N CYS A 430 11.34 -11.23 14.84
CA CYS A 430 10.79 -12.52 15.25
C CYS A 430 9.93 -12.39 16.51
N ASP A 431 10.40 -11.66 17.50
CA ASP A 431 9.66 -11.41 18.74
C ASP A 431 8.37 -10.58 18.54
N LEU A 432 8.43 -9.54 17.70
CA LEU A 432 7.25 -8.75 17.32
C LEU A 432 6.21 -9.59 16.57
N ALA A 433 6.67 -10.57 15.79
CA ALA A 433 5.82 -11.54 15.10
C ALA A 433 5.26 -12.63 16.04
N GLY A 434 5.59 -12.59 17.34
CA GLY A 434 5.12 -13.54 18.34
C GLY A 434 5.93 -14.84 18.42
N ILE A 435 7.12 -14.90 17.80
CA ILE A 435 8.02 -16.06 17.86
C ILE A 435 8.79 -16.02 19.18
N ASP A 436 8.78 -17.12 19.93
CA ASP A 436 9.57 -17.23 21.16
C ASP A 436 11.06 -17.43 20.86
N VAL A 437 11.73 -16.31 20.62
CA VAL A 437 13.17 -16.28 20.40
C VAL A 437 13.96 -16.76 21.62
N THR A 438 13.41 -16.70 22.84
CA THR A 438 14.18 -17.00 24.06
C THR A 438 14.50 -18.48 24.26
N SER A 439 13.83 -19.35 23.52
CA SER A 439 14.05 -20.79 23.51
C SER A 439 15.15 -21.25 22.53
N THR A 440 15.55 -20.38 21.59
CA THR A 440 16.44 -20.69 20.46
C THR A 440 17.93 -20.75 20.83
N GLN A 441 18.73 -21.43 20.01
CA GLN A 441 20.19 -21.41 20.01
C GLN A 441 20.72 -19.98 19.80
N MET A 442 20.11 -19.21 18.90
CA MET A 442 20.47 -17.80 18.69
C MET A 442 20.41 -17.00 20.00
N TRP A 443 19.39 -17.26 20.84
CA TRP A 443 19.30 -16.64 22.16
C TRP A 443 20.31 -17.20 23.18
N ARG A 444 20.76 -18.45 23.04
CA ARG A 444 21.88 -18.96 23.85
C ARG A 444 23.17 -18.20 23.54
N ASP A 445 23.34 -17.75 22.30
CA ASP A 445 24.47 -16.95 21.82
C ASP A 445 24.32 -15.43 22.07
N ARG A 446 23.25 -15.00 22.77
CA ARG A 446 22.91 -13.58 23.03
C ARG A 446 24.02 -12.72 23.61
N GLU A 447 24.98 -13.26 24.36
CA GLU A 447 26.11 -12.46 24.87
C GLU A 447 27.06 -12.05 23.74
N GLN A 448 27.21 -12.90 22.71
CA GLN A 448 27.97 -12.57 21.49
C GLN A 448 27.24 -11.48 20.68
N ILE A 449 25.90 -11.51 20.70
CA ILE A 449 25.05 -10.57 19.96
C ILE A 449 24.95 -9.23 20.70
N PHE A 450 24.55 -9.20 21.96
CA PHE A 450 24.21 -7.99 22.70
C PHE A 450 25.34 -7.45 23.58
N GLY A 451 26.39 -8.23 23.89
CA GLY A 451 27.45 -7.82 24.81
C GLY A 451 28.27 -6.60 24.34
N ALA A 452 28.40 -6.42 23.02
CA ALA A 452 29.14 -5.30 22.43
C ALA A 452 28.24 -4.20 21.83
N LEU A 453 26.94 -4.44 21.71
CA LEU A 453 26.01 -3.46 21.13
C LEU A 453 25.86 -2.25 22.05
N ARG A 454 25.63 -1.09 21.43
CA ARG A 454 25.46 0.20 22.12
C ARG A 454 24.17 0.91 21.74
N ASP A 455 23.35 0.29 20.90
CA ASP A 455 22.03 0.81 20.57
C ASP A 455 21.11 0.77 21.82
N PRO A 456 20.54 1.90 22.25
CA PRO A 456 19.71 1.95 23.45
C PRO A 456 18.43 1.11 23.34
N GLY A 457 17.80 1.04 22.17
CA GLY A 457 16.56 0.30 21.96
C GLY A 457 16.77 -1.21 22.01
N LEU A 458 17.79 -1.71 21.32
CA LEU A 458 18.23 -3.11 21.40
C LEU A 458 18.68 -3.48 22.81
N THR A 459 19.35 -2.56 23.53
CA THR A 459 19.75 -2.78 24.92
C THR A 459 18.53 -2.90 25.84
N ALA A 460 17.53 -2.02 25.69
CA ALA A 460 16.30 -2.06 26.47
C ALA A 460 15.50 -3.35 26.20
N TRP A 461 15.38 -3.74 24.94
CA TRP A 461 14.76 -5.01 24.54
C TRP A 461 15.43 -6.21 25.22
N TYR A 462 16.76 -6.27 25.11
CA TYR A 462 17.57 -7.33 25.68
C TYR A 462 17.37 -7.45 27.20
N GLN A 463 17.34 -6.31 27.90
CA GLN A 463 17.06 -6.28 29.35
C GLN A 463 15.66 -6.79 29.69
N ILE A 464 14.63 -6.43 28.93
CA ILE A 464 13.25 -6.91 29.16
C ILE A 464 13.18 -8.43 29.00
N LYS A 465 13.79 -8.98 27.95
CA LYS A 465 13.77 -10.42 27.67
C LYS A 465 14.59 -11.23 28.66
N THR A 466 15.69 -10.68 29.17
CA THR A 466 16.51 -11.36 30.20
C THR A 466 15.92 -11.26 31.61
N THR A 467 15.15 -10.23 31.91
CA THR A 467 14.53 -10.03 33.24
C THR A 467 13.19 -10.76 33.40
N ARG A 468 12.38 -10.89 32.34
CA ARG A 468 11.10 -11.64 32.38
C ARG A 468 11.25 -13.16 32.54
N ASN A 469 12.44 -13.70 32.25
CA ASN A 469 12.76 -15.13 32.37
C ASN A 469 13.46 -15.49 33.70
N ARG A 470 13.46 -14.59 34.69
CA ARG A 470 13.83 -14.85 36.09
C ARG A 470 12.60 -14.73 36.98
#